data_AF-A0A843CUP8-F1
#
_entry.id   AF-A0A843CUP8-F1
#
_cell.length_a   1.000
_cell.length_b   1.000
_cell.length_c   1.000
_cell.angle_alpha   90.00
_cell.angle_beta   90.00
_cell.angle_gamma   90.00
#
_symmetry.space_group_name_H-M   'P 1'
#
loop_
_entity.id
_entity.type
_entity.pdbx_description
1 polymer ?
#
loop_
_entity_poly.entity_id
_entity_poly.type
_entity_poly.pdbx_seq_one_letter_code
_entity_poly.pdbx_strand_id
1 'polypeptide(L)'
;MAYEKKERKDGSKHYQSKDGEKKFGGPRKSFGDRPKRNYGDKPKSFGDKPKRDFGDRPRRDSENKPKRDFGDRPQRSFSDKPRGGFKGRDRGGRPDRRDSRDRKPRSEYKDRPQAEKQDVQETRKLLLPQDASRLLYRGIDCQINGNNNLAMIMFLHGSVMMSEGCENNAVRILKEIGKDNFVSMRTEISPNCSGDALVEFDYLCMNNSKSYSREAFDKAYENGNTHAIYRRICMEEIEGEDPIIDEFASRYPEADKKVIKGLELLVKKKDSEKAEKHLTRIQDAIELKQKINVLFTRAMNGDSRAVSELKHYSKQIPEAAFYSEFLAAKAEGDQVEWLRSKYPQYSELIIARQGEFKIQDTPFGMFLKAKNLESKKEEYMSVMMNAAKAGSPEAMDELSKKMFRNDVRKCLAAIYLKENDLQNLIIVYQAGLDDMYYLDQYCGDDRQRIIDVGKELGKQSVGKEIDWLKDHYDKGMDFCKDELIERSKDEFYQNKKMIYALHDIGSDMDAAKLYFAMEGNPEIPSVKWLKKVCGEDDVKEFVRQHYEEAGDMETFESIFADDGYERRPKKKQGFGKKPYGRQRR
;
A
#
# COMPACT_ATOMS: atom_id res chain seq x y z
N MET A 1 -20.10 -24.63 -100.49
CA MET A 1 -20.52 -25.93 -101.09
C MET A 1 -20.63 -26.94 -99.94
N ALA A 2 -21.61 -27.87 -99.97
CA ALA A 2 -21.97 -28.81 -98.87
C ALA A 2 -22.39 -28.09 -97.55
N TYR A 3 -23.55 -28.30 -96.90
CA TYR A 3 -24.64 -29.29 -96.94
C TYR A 3 -24.35 -30.70 -96.34
N GLU A 4 -24.80 -30.86 -95.08
CA GLU A 4 -25.56 -32.01 -94.51
C GLU A 4 -24.92 -33.44 -94.47
N LYS A 5 -25.36 -34.43 -93.64
CA LYS A 5 -26.57 -34.60 -92.79
C LYS A 5 -26.34 -35.67 -91.66
N LYS A 6 -26.95 -35.47 -90.46
CA LYS A 6 -27.76 -36.40 -89.58
C LYS A 6 -27.33 -37.89 -89.33
N GLU A 7 -27.75 -38.64 -88.28
CA GLU A 7 -28.66 -38.47 -87.11
C GLU A 7 -28.45 -39.56 -86.00
N ARG A 8 -28.68 -39.22 -84.69
CA ARG A 8 -29.26 -40.07 -83.58
C ARG A 8 -28.50 -41.36 -83.10
N LYS A 9 -28.76 -42.02 -81.93
CA LYS A 9 -29.82 -41.97 -80.87
C LYS A 9 -29.37 -42.57 -79.49
N ASP A 10 -30.26 -42.51 -78.47
CA ASP A 10 -30.40 -43.14 -77.10
C ASP A 10 -29.57 -44.42 -76.73
N GLY A 11 -29.32 -44.86 -75.45
CA GLY A 11 -29.68 -44.39 -74.08
C GLY A 11 -29.51 -45.49 -72.96
N SER A 12 -29.86 -45.22 -71.67
CA SER A 12 -29.86 -46.11 -70.44
C SER A 12 -28.48 -46.42 -69.77
N LYS A 13 -28.23 -46.48 -68.41
CA LYS A 13 -28.84 -47.00 -67.14
C LYS A 13 -28.58 -48.51 -66.88
N HIS A 14 -28.42 -49.07 -65.66
CA HIS A 14 -28.39 -48.64 -64.22
C HIS A 14 -27.46 -49.61 -63.42
N TYR A 15 -26.95 -49.32 -62.21
CA TYR A 15 -27.53 -49.50 -60.85
C TYR A 15 -26.59 -48.79 -59.82
N GLN A 16 -26.94 -48.21 -58.66
CA GLN A 16 -27.83 -48.54 -57.51
C GLN A 16 -27.30 -49.66 -56.58
N SER A 17 -27.34 -49.57 -55.23
CA SER A 17 -27.79 -48.48 -54.32
C SER A 17 -27.36 -48.71 -52.84
N LYS A 18 -27.84 -47.83 -51.93
CA LYS A 18 -28.03 -47.93 -50.47
C LYS A 18 -26.91 -47.39 -49.56
N ASP A 19 -27.15 -46.63 -48.48
CA ASP A 19 -28.28 -45.83 -47.93
C ASP A 19 -27.64 -44.82 -46.91
N GLY A 20 -28.23 -43.82 -46.24
CA GLY A 20 -29.58 -43.23 -46.11
C GLY A 20 -29.81 -42.74 -44.65
N GLU A 21 -30.69 -41.82 -44.20
CA GLU A 21 -31.61 -40.78 -44.74
C GLU A 21 -32.05 -39.87 -43.53
N LYS A 22 -32.61 -38.63 -43.56
CA LYS A 22 -32.79 -37.51 -44.52
C LYS A 22 -33.27 -36.21 -43.78
N LYS A 23 -32.53 -35.09 -43.86
CA LYS A 23 -33.06 -33.67 -43.87
C LYS A 23 -33.73 -33.16 -42.56
N PHE A 24 -34.23 -31.92 -42.37
CA PHE A 24 -34.56 -30.72 -43.19
C PHE A 24 -34.07 -29.41 -42.46
N GLY A 25 -34.27 -28.15 -42.87
CA GLY A 25 -34.98 -27.48 -43.99
C GLY A 25 -34.89 -25.93 -43.90
N GLY A 26 -35.67 -25.17 -44.70
CA GLY A 26 -35.81 -23.70 -44.58
C GLY A 26 -36.44 -23.02 -45.83
N PRO A 27 -36.92 -21.74 -45.77
CA PRO A 27 -37.34 -21.00 -46.98
C PRO A 27 -36.94 -19.49 -47.09
N ARG A 28 -36.24 -19.17 -48.20
CA ARG A 28 -36.46 -18.06 -49.17
C ARG A 28 -36.51 -16.56 -48.76
N LYS A 29 -35.48 -15.85 -49.28
CA LYS A 29 -35.43 -14.49 -49.90
C LYS A 29 -36.72 -13.67 -50.10
N SER A 30 -36.56 -12.34 -49.97
CA SER A 30 -37.13 -11.31 -50.86
C SER A 30 -36.00 -10.50 -51.56
N PHE A 31 -36.33 -9.51 -52.41
CA PHE A 31 -35.40 -8.76 -53.30
C PHE A 31 -35.77 -7.26 -53.35
N GLY A 32 -34.82 -6.41 -53.77
CA GLY A 32 -34.99 -4.97 -54.04
C GLY A 32 -34.15 -4.09 -53.08
N ASP A 33 -33.40 -3.06 -53.52
CA ASP A 33 -33.07 -2.65 -54.89
C ASP A 33 -31.70 -1.94 -54.96
N ARG A 34 -31.09 -1.81 -56.16
CA ARG A 34 -29.78 -1.13 -56.29
C ARG A 34 -29.47 -0.47 -57.65
N PRO A 35 -29.51 0.87 -57.71
CA PRO A 35 -28.66 1.72 -58.55
C PRO A 35 -27.77 2.68 -57.70
N LYS A 36 -26.68 3.30 -58.17
CA LYS A 36 -25.77 2.95 -59.29
C LYS A 36 -24.33 3.44 -58.97
N ARG A 37 -23.94 4.67 -59.36
CA ARG A 37 -22.69 5.44 -59.09
C ARG A 37 -22.88 6.84 -59.72
N ASN A 38 -22.07 7.83 -59.33
CA ASN A 38 -21.48 8.78 -60.29
C ASN A 38 -20.18 9.43 -59.77
N TYR A 39 -19.48 10.15 -60.64
CA TYR A 39 -18.16 10.80 -60.44
C TYR A 39 -18.28 12.34 -60.58
N GLY A 40 -17.26 13.08 -60.13
CA GLY A 40 -17.15 14.54 -60.22
C GLY A 40 -17.48 15.23 -58.88
N ASP A 41 -16.81 16.29 -58.42
CA ASP A 41 -15.74 17.09 -59.06
C ASP A 41 -14.58 17.43 -58.09
N LYS A 42 -13.52 18.07 -58.62
CA LYS A 42 -12.30 18.42 -57.87
C LYS A 42 -11.55 19.64 -58.42
N PRO A 43 -11.16 20.57 -57.54
CA PRO A 43 -9.80 21.14 -57.52
C PRO A 43 -9.13 20.80 -56.16
N LYS A 44 -7.91 20.27 -56.01
CA LYS A 44 -6.66 20.29 -56.80
C LYS A 44 -5.91 21.63 -56.73
N SER A 45 -4.98 21.71 -55.79
CA SER A 45 -3.73 22.47 -55.92
C SER A 45 -2.54 21.57 -55.58
N PHE A 46 -1.36 21.91 -56.10
CA PHE A 46 -0.05 21.36 -55.73
C PHE A 46 0.61 22.37 -54.76
N GLY A 47 1.57 22.07 -53.91
CA GLY A 47 2.33 20.85 -53.61
C GLY A 47 3.43 21.23 -52.59
N ASP A 48 4.48 20.47 -52.31
CA ASP A 48 4.76 19.05 -52.60
C ASP A 48 5.87 18.58 -51.62
N LYS A 49 6.37 17.34 -51.69
CA LYS A 49 7.53 16.91 -50.88
C LYS A 49 8.28 15.72 -51.49
N PRO A 50 9.63 15.81 -51.67
CA PRO A 50 10.39 14.74 -52.30
C PRO A 50 10.47 13.47 -51.44
N LYS A 51 10.64 12.33 -52.12
CA LYS A 51 10.94 11.04 -51.48
C LYS A 51 12.23 11.13 -50.67
N ARG A 52 12.32 10.34 -49.60
CA ARG A 52 13.58 10.03 -48.92
C ARG A 52 13.94 8.58 -49.17
N ASP A 53 15.15 8.36 -49.68
CA ASP A 53 15.64 7.02 -49.99
C ASP A 53 16.03 6.24 -48.73
N PHE A 54 15.94 4.92 -48.83
CA PHE A 54 16.55 3.99 -47.88
C PHE A 54 18.06 3.90 -48.18
N GLY A 55 18.82 4.88 -47.71
CA GLY A 55 20.28 4.87 -47.72
C GLY A 55 20.85 4.37 -46.40
N ASP A 56 21.88 3.53 -46.46
CA ASP A 56 22.47 2.87 -45.30
C ASP A 56 23.02 3.84 -44.23
N ARG A 57 22.81 3.48 -42.95
CA ARG A 57 23.64 3.99 -41.86
C ARG A 57 24.87 3.10 -41.69
N PRO A 58 26.07 3.67 -41.48
CA PRO A 58 27.30 2.91 -41.46
C PRO A 58 27.31 1.89 -40.32
N ARG A 59 28.00 0.76 -40.56
CA ARG A 59 28.36 -0.21 -39.52
C ARG A 59 29.17 0.51 -38.44
N ARG A 60 29.01 0.09 -37.19
CA ARG A 60 29.78 0.60 -36.05
C ARG A 60 30.64 -0.52 -35.49
N ASP A 61 31.94 -0.32 -35.52
CA ASP A 61 32.91 -1.39 -35.30
C ASP A 61 32.89 -1.91 -33.86
N SER A 62 33.09 -3.22 -33.71
CA SER A 62 32.96 -3.95 -32.43
C SER A 62 34.31 -4.19 -31.76
N GLU A 63 35.22 -3.23 -31.87
CA GLU A 63 36.60 -3.32 -31.36
C GLU A 63 36.88 -2.27 -30.28
N ASN A 64 36.40 -2.54 -29.06
CA ASN A 64 37.11 -2.30 -27.80
C ASN A 64 36.23 -2.69 -26.59
N LYS A 65 36.23 -3.99 -26.26
CA LYS A 65 35.76 -4.48 -24.97
C LYS A 65 36.65 -5.64 -24.54
N PRO A 66 37.30 -5.60 -23.36
CA PRO A 66 38.26 -6.63 -22.97
C PRO A 66 37.58 -7.99 -22.83
N LYS A 67 38.30 -9.03 -23.26
CA LYS A 67 37.88 -10.43 -23.12
C LYS A 67 37.80 -10.79 -21.63
N ARG A 68 36.87 -11.66 -21.27
CA ARG A 68 36.89 -12.39 -20.00
C ARG A 68 37.28 -13.82 -20.28
N ASP A 69 38.35 -14.27 -19.65
CA ASP A 69 38.86 -15.63 -19.81
C ASP A 69 37.94 -16.67 -19.14
N PHE A 70 37.96 -17.89 -19.69
CA PHE A 70 37.21 -19.04 -19.19
C PHE A 70 38.20 -20.06 -18.60
N GLY A 71 38.31 -20.04 -17.27
CA GLY A 71 39.13 -20.94 -16.45
C GLY A 71 39.28 -20.32 -15.05
N ASP A 72 39.13 -21.02 -13.92
CA ASP A 72 38.77 -22.43 -13.71
C ASP A 72 37.58 -22.56 -12.75
N ARG A 73 36.81 -23.64 -12.89
CA ARG A 73 35.90 -24.11 -11.84
C ARG A 73 35.76 -25.63 -11.91
N PRO A 74 36.15 -26.38 -10.86
CA PRO A 74 36.21 -27.83 -10.92
C PRO A 74 34.82 -28.45 -11.11
N GLN A 75 34.74 -29.46 -11.99
CA GLN A 75 33.50 -30.19 -12.25
C GLN A 75 33.00 -30.91 -10.98
N ARG A 76 31.67 -30.98 -10.84
CA ARG A 76 31.01 -31.94 -9.94
C ARG A 76 30.19 -32.89 -10.78
N SER A 77 30.41 -34.19 -10.57
CA SER A 77 29.76 -35.28 -11.30
C SER A 77 28.28 -35.41 -10.93
N PHE A 78 27.49 -35.87 -11.89
CA PHE A 78 26.09 -36.25 -11.69
C PHE A 78 26.01 -37.60 -10.95
N SER A 79 25.16 -37.68 -9.92
CA SER A 79 24.17 -38.77 -9.82
C SER A 79 23.04 -38.46 -8.84
N ASP A 80 21.86 -39.00 -9.15
CA ASP A 80 20.77 -39.41 -8.26
C ASP A 80 20.20 -38.43 -7.21
N LYS A 81 19.11 -37.75 -7.62
CA LYS A 81 18.01 -37.42 -6.71
C LYS A 81 16.65 -37.52 -7.42
N PRO A 82 15.79 -38.51 -7.10
CA PRO A 82 14.57 -38.78 -7.86
C PRO A 82 13.45 -37.74 -7.62
N ARG A 83 12.59 -37.57 -8.62
CA ARG A 83 11.41 -36.68 -8.58
C ARG A 83 10.19 -37.36 -7.93
N GLY A 84 9.38 -36.56 -7.25
CA GLY A 84 7.99 -36.85 -6.89
C GLY A 84 7.37 -35.66 -6.14
N GLY A 85 6.08 -35.36 -6.22
CA GLY A 85 5.02 -35.96 -7.04
C GLY A 85 3.66 -35.43 -6.58
N PHE A 86 2.81 -34.94 -7.50
CA PHE A 86 1.49 -34.39 -7.16
C PHE A 86 0.45 -35.49 -6.86
N LYS A 87 -0.68 -35.09 -6.23
CA LYS A 87 -1.79 -35.90 -5.65
C LYS A 87 -1.54 -36.31 -4.19
N GLY A 88 -2.57 -36.43 -3.34
CA GLY A 88 -4.01 -36.15 -3.51
C GLY A 88 -4.75 -36.25 -2.17
N ARG A 89 -5.99 -35.74 -2.09
CA ARG A 89 -6.85 -35.95 -0.90
C ARG A 89 -7.62 -37.25 -1.06
N ASP A 90 -7.62 -38.08 -0.01
CA ASP A 90 -8.63 -39.11 0.18
C ASP A 90 -9.15 -39.12 1.63
N ARG A 91 -10.37 -39.66 1.82
CA ARG A 91 -11.10 -39.69 3.10
C ARG A 91 -11.51 -41.13 3.44
N GLY A 92 -11.38 -41.52 4.71
CA GLY A 92 -12.09 -42.67 5.29
C GLY A 92 -11.21 -43.60 6.13
N GLY A 93 -11.64 -43.93 7.35
CA GLY A 93 -10.92 -44.85 8.24
C GLY A 93 -11.02 -44.51 9.74
N ARG A 94 -12.01 -45.10 10.42
CA ARG A 94 -12.22 -45.20 11.89
C ARG A 94 -12.97 -46.53 12.13
N PRO A 95 -13.07 -47.08 13.37
CA PRO A 95 -12.68 -46.55 14.67
C PRO A 95 -11.43 -47.29 15.23
N ASP A 96 -11.15 -47.61 16.51
CA ASP A 96 -11.77 -47.45 17.86
C ASP A 96 -10.61 -47.26 18.88
N ARG A 97 -10.71 -46.45 19.96
CA ARG A 97 -11.37 -46.65 21.28
C ARG A 97 -10.82 -47.75 22.20
N ARG A 98 -9.86 -47.37 23.05
CA ARG A 98 -9.82 -47.47 24.54
C ARG A 98 -8.45 -46.90 25.00
N ASP A 99 -8.28 -46.31 26.18
CA ASP A 99 -9.22 -46.13 27.30
C ASP A 99 -9.19 -44.69 27.86
N SER A 100 -10.19 -44.33 28.67
CA SER A 100 -10.34 -43.01 29.27
C SER A 100 -10.19 -43.03 30.79
N ARG A 101 -9.40 -42.09 31.35
CA ARG A 101 -9.54 -41.51 32.70
C ARG A 101 -8.74 -40.20 32.80
N ASP A 102 -8.96 -39.48 33.90
CA ASP A 102 -8.17 -38.35 34.40
C ASP A 102 -8.12 -37.05 33.57
N ARG A 103 -9.30 -36.49 33.32
CA ARG A 103 -9.49 -35.03 33.47
C ARG A 103 -10.70 -34.73 34.36
N LYS A 104 -10.44 -34.08 35.50
CA LYS A 104 -11.47 -33.54 36.42
C LYS A 104 -12.25 -32.38 35.76
N PRO A 105 -13.46 -32.06 36.26
CA PRO A 105 -14.47 -31.34 35.47
C PRO A 105 -14.15 -29.85 35.25
N ARG A 106 -14.63 -29.34 34.12
CA ARG A 106 -14.70 -27.91 33.83
C ARG A 106 -15.87 -27.31 34.61
N SER A 107 -15.58 -26.38 35.52
CA SER A 107 -16.62 -25.67 36.29
C SER A 107 -17.62 -24.96 35.39
N GLU A 108 -18.90 -24.98 35.78
CA GLU A 108 -19.94 -24.16 35.15
C GLU A 108 -19.76 -22.69 35.54
N TYR A 109 -19.38 -21.84 34.59
CA TYR A 109 -19.71 -20.42 34.67
C TYR A 109 -21.09 -20.20 34.06
N LYS A 110 -22.11 -20.22 34.89
CA LYS A 110 -23.43 -19.66 34.57
C LYS A 110 -23.38 -18.13 34.67
N ASP A 111 -24.21 -17.49 33.87
CA ASP A 111 -24.75 -16.14 34.07
C ASP A 111 -23.73 -15.03 34.40
N ARG A 112 -22.79 -14.79 33.47
CA ARG A 112 -22.33 -13.41 33.24
C ARG A 112 -23.40 -12.71 32.40
N PRO A 113 -23.98 -11.57 32.83
CA PRO A 113 -24.93 -10.84 32.02
C PRO A 113 -24.35 -10.49 30.66
N GLN A 114 -25.13 -10.68 29.60
CA GLN A 114 -24.83 -10.06 28.32
C GLN A 114 -25.07 -8.56 28.46
N ALA A 115 -24.02 -7.82 28.79
CA ALA A 115 -23.99 -6.39 28.55
C ALA A 115 -24.25 -6.20 27.05
N GLU A 116 -25.39 -5.61 26.71
CA GLU A 116 -25.76 -5.35 25.33
C GLU A 116 -24.66 -4.49 24.70
N LYS A 117 -23.92 -5.09 23.77
CA LYS A 117 -23.14 -4.30 22.83
C LYS A 117 -24.16 -3.59 21.96
N GLN A 118 -24.49 -2.35 22.33
CA GLN A 118 -25.09 -1.41 21.41
C GLN A 118 -24.18 -1.37 20.19
N ASP A 119 -24.65 -1.97 19.10
CA ASP A 119 -23.91 -2.06 17.84
C ASP A 119 -24.00 -0.69 17.18
N VAL A 120 -23.26 0.26 17.73
CA VAL A 120 -23.05 1.59 17.16
C VAL A 120 -22.24 1.37 15.89
N GLN A 121 -22.97 1.11 14.80
CA GLN A 121 -22.43 1.03 13.47
C GLN A 121 -21.98 2.42 13.03
N GLU A 122 -20.80 2.82 13.52
CA GLU A 122 -20.02 3.88 12.89
C GLU A 122 -19.88 3.50 11.41
N THR A 123 -20.62 4.22 10.57
CA THR A 123 -20.70 3.93 9.14
C THR A 123 -19.34 4.18 8.53
N ARG A 124 -18.61 3.08 8.27
CA ARG A 124 -17.30 3.08 7.61
C ARG A 124 -17.44 3.63 6.20
N LYS A 125 -17.38 4.96 6.08
CA LYS A 125 -17.55 5.71 4.83
C LYS A 125 -16.66 5.12 3.75
N LEU A 126 -17.25 4.83 2.59
CA LEU A 126 -16.56 4.23 1.47
C LEU A 126 -15.36 5.09 1.03
N LEU A 127 -14.16 4.52 1.09
CA LEU A 127 -12.92 5.20 0.65
C LEU A 127 -12.83 5.22 -0.89
N LEU A 128 -13.41 6.26 -1.48
CA LEU A 128 -13.45 6.47 -2.93
C LEU A 128 -12.11 6.97 -3.50
N PRO A 129 -11.69 6.50 -4.69
CA PRO A 129 -10.61 7.13 -5.45
C PRO A 129 -10.94 8.60 -5.77
N GLN A 130 -9.92 9.46 -5.72
CA GLN A 130 -10.01 10.89 -6.08
C GLN A 130 -9.50 11.12 -7.51
N ASP A 131 -9.84 10.21 -8.42
CA ASP A 131 -9.38 10.14 -9.80
C ASP A 131 -10.53 9.60 -10.64
N ALA A 132 -11.05 10.43 -11.54
CA ALA A 132 -12.24 10.13 -12.33
C ALA A 132 -12.04 8.91 -13.27
N SER A 133 -10.80 8.62 -13.68
CA SER A 133 -10.49 7.43 -14.47
C SER A 133 -10.50 6.17 -13.61
N ARG A 134 -9.89 6.22 -12.41
CA ARG A 134 -9.96 5.10 -11.44
C ARG A 134 -11.38 4.84 -10.96
N LEU A 135 -12.21 5.89 -10.83
CA LEU A 135 -13.64 5.78 -10.56
C LEU A 135 -14.40 5.12 -11.73
N LEU A 136 -14.14 5.52 -12.98
CA LEU A 136 -14.75 4.92 -14.16
C LEU A 136 -14.48 3.42 -14.25
N TYR A 137 -13.21 3.00 -14.17
CA TYR A 137 -12.85 1.59 -14.27
C TYR A 137 -13.45 0.75 -13.13
N ARG A 138 -13.32 1.20 -11.87
CA ARG A 138 -13.90 0.47 -10.73
C ARG A 138 -15.44 0.46 -10.74
N GLY A 139 -16.09 1.50 -11.23
CA GLY A 139 -17.54 1.52 -11.40
C GLY A 139 -18.01 0.48 -12.41
N ILE A 140 -17.27 0.32 -13.52
CA ILE A 140 -17.50 -0.75 -14.52
C ILE A 140 -17.29 -2.12 -13.87
N ASP A 141 -16.21 -2.32 -13.12
CA ASP A 141 -15.97 -3.58 -12.38
C ASP A 141 -17.13 -3.88 -11.41
N CYS A 142 -17.65 -2.87 -10.70
CA CYS A 142 -18.76 -3.03 -9.77
C CYS A 142 -20.06 -3.43 -10.49
N GLN A 143 -20.37 -2.82 -11.64
CA GLN A 143 -21.55 -3.16 -12.44
C GLN A 143 -21.44 -4.57 -13.07
N ILE A 144 -20.25 -4.98 -13.52
CA ILE A 144 -19.99 -6.35 -14.03
C ILE A 144 -20.22 -7.39 -12.91
N ASN A 145 -19.88 -7.05 -11.66
CA ASN A 145 -20.16 -7.87 -10.48
C ASN A 145 -21.59 -7.69 -9.92
N GLY A 146 -22.49 -7.01 -10.64
CA GLY A 146 -23.90 -6.81 -10.27
C GLY A 146 -24.16 -5.81 -9.13
N ASN A 147 -23.15 -5.09 -8.65
CA ASN A 147 -23.28 -4.13 -7.56
C ASN A 147 -23.55 -2.71 -8.09
N ASN A 148 -24.76 -2.52 -8.61
CA ASN A 148 -25.18 -1.29 -9.28
C ASN A 148 -25.15 -0.05 -8.36
N ASN A 149 -25.44 -0.19 -7.07
CA ASN A 149 -25.39 0.93 -6.12
C ASN A 149 -23.94 1.42 -5.92
N LEU A 150 -22.98 0.50 -5.77
CA LEU A 150 -21.57 0.83 -5.67
C LEU A 150 -21.02 1.42 -6.97
N ALA A 151 -21.46 0.89 -8.12
CA ALA A 151 -21.14 1.45 -9.44
C ALA A 151 -21.68 2.89 -9.58
N MET A 152 -22.94 3.13 -9.21
CA MET A 152 -23.56 4.45 -9.22
C MET A 152 -22.78 5.46 -8.36
N ILE A 153 -22.44 5.12 -7.11
CA ILE A 153 -21.64 5.99 -6.24
C ILE A 153 -20.31 6.38 -6.92
N MET A 154 -19.61 5.43 -7.54
CA MET A 154 -18.36 5.71 -8.25
C MET A 154 -18.56 6.59 -9.49
N PHE A 155 -19.61 6.34 -10.28
CA PHE A 155 -19.90 7.13 -11.46
C PHE A 155 -20.34 8.57 -11.11
N LEU A 156 -21.18 8.78 -10.10
CA LEU A 156 -21.56 10.12 -9.65
C LEU A 156 -20.34 10.94 -9.22
N HIS A 157 -19.49 10.36 -8.36
CA HIS A 157 -18.24 11.03 -7.93
C HIS A 157 -17.29 11.31 -9.10
N GLY A 158 -17.25 10.46 -10.13
CA GLY A 158 -16.46 10.71 -11.33
C GLY A 158 -17.07 11.77 -12.26
N SER A 159 -18.40 11.86 -12.32
CA SER A 159 -19.13 12.87 -13.09
C SER A 159 -18.98 14.27 -12.48
N VAL A 160 -19.00 14.37 -11.16
CA VAL A 160 -18.61 15.58 -10.38
C VAL A 160 -17.18 16.04 -10.68
N MET A 161 -16.30 15.14 -11.14
CA MET A 161 -14.94 15.45 -11.61
C MET A 161 -14.87 15.72 -13.13
N MET A 162 -16.01 15.97 -13.77
CA MET A 162 -16.20 16.27 -15.21
C MET A 162 -15.92 15.08 -16.16
N SER A 163 -16.04 13.84 -15.68
CA SER A 163 -15.89 12.65 -16.53
C SER A 163 -17.19 12.30 -17.23
N GLU A 164 -17.28 12.68 -18.50
CA GLU A 164 -18.36 12.31 -19.42
C GLU A 164 -18.50 10.77 -19.54
N GLY A 165 -17.40 10.03 -19.39
CA GLY A 165 -17.43 8.56 -19.32
C GLY A 165 -18.19 8.05 -18.09
N CYS A 166 -18.07 8.72 -16.94
CA CYS A 166 -18.83 8.37 -15.74
C CYS A 166 -20.30 8.80 -15.87
N GLU A 167 -20.56 10.03 -16.33
CA GLU A 167 -21.91 10.56 -16.55
C GLU A 167 -22.77 9.61 -17.42
N ASN A 168 -22.21 9.16 -18.55
CA ASN A 168 -22.88 8.22 -19.45
C ASN A 168 -23.17 6.84 -18.83
N ASN A 169 -22.31 6.33 -17.93
CA ASN A 169 -22.55 5.05 -17.25
C ASN A 169 -23.57 5.18 -16.11
N ALA A 170 -23.58 6.30 -15.36
CA ALA A 170 -24.64 6.60 -14.40
C ALA A 170 -26.01 6.72 -15.10
N VAL A 171 -26.09 7.45 -16.22
CA VAL A 171 -27.32 7.55 -17.04
C VAL A 171 -27.76 6.20 -17.59
N ARG A 172 -26.84 5.25 -17.88
CA ARG A 172 -27.21 3.89 -18.26
C ARG A 172 -27.89 3.16 -17.09
N ILE A 173 -27.33 3.19 -15.88
CA ILE A 173 -27.94 2.55 -14.70
C ILE A 173 -29.32 3.16 -14.40
N LEU A 174 -29.50 4.47 -14.49
CA LEU A 174 -30.82 5.12 -14.33
C LEU A 174 -31.85 4.59 -15.35
N LYS A 175 -31.44 4.36 -16.60
CA LYS A 175 -32.30 3.77 -17.63
C LYS A 175 -32.59 2.28 -17.42
N GLU A 176 -31.65 1.54 -16.81
CA GLU A 176 -31.81 0.12 -16.46
C GLU A 176 -32.78 -0.09 -15.27
N ILE A 177 -32.74 0.76 -14.23
CA ILE A 177 -33.61 0.62 -13.05
C ILE A 177 -35.02 1.19 -13.23
N GLY A 178 -35.21 2.13 -14.15
CA GLY A 178 -36.48 2.82 -14.38
C GLY A 178 -36.79 3.94 -13.37
N LYS A 179 -37.53 4.94 -13.85
CA LYS A 179 -37.84 6.20 -13.13
C LYS A 179 -38.46 6.00 -11.74
N ASP A 180 -39.25 4.95 -11.56
CA ASP A 180 -40.04 4.73 -10.34
C ASP A 180 -39.16 4.28 -9.16
N ASN A 181 -37.94 3.80 -9.44
CA ASN A 181 -36.96 3.35 -8.45
C ASN A 181 -35.93 4.44 -8.06
N PHE A 182 -35.97 5.63 -8.68
CA PHE A 182 -34.96 6.68 -8.47
C PHE A 182 -34.86 7.11 -6.99
N VAL A 183 -35.99 7.25 -6.30
CA VAL A 183 -36.04 7.67 -4.88
C VAL A 183 -35.47 6.60 -3.94
N SER A 184 -35.68 5.31 -4.24
CA SER A 184 -35.07 4.21 -3.49
C SER A 184 -33.56 4.24 -3.64
N MET A 185 -33.05 4.23 -4.89
CA MET A 185 -31.61 4.29 -5.16
C MET A 185 -30.94 5.51 -4.53
N ARG A 186 -31.56 6.70 -4.61
CA ARG A 186 -31.03 7.92 -3.95
C ARG A 186 -30.84 7.71 -2.45
N THR A 187 -31.82 7.09 -1.81
CA THR A 187 -31.83 6.83 -0.36
C THR A 187 -30.76 5.80 0.01
N GLU A 188 -30.60 4.75 -0.80
CA GLU A 188 -29.61 3.69 -0.62
C GLU A 188 -28.16 4.16 -0.80
N ILE A 189 -27.88 5.05 -1.77
CA ILE A 189 -26.52 5.55 -2.04
C ILE A 189 -26.11 6.73 -1.13
N SER A 190 -27.08 7.50 -0.63
CA SER A 190 -26.87 8.74 0.15
C SER A 190 -25.79 8.65 1.25
N PRO A 191 -25.72 7.60 2.10
CA PRO A 191 -24.71 7.49 3.16
C PRO A 191 -23.24 7.45 2.67
N ASN A 192 -23.01 7.18 1.37
CA ASN A 192 -21.68 7.04 0.77
C ASN A 192 -21.40 8.06 -0.35
N CYS A 193 -22.32 8.99 -0.63
CA CYS A 193 -22.13 10.07 -1.60
C CYS A 193 -21.72 11.39 -0.93
N SER A 194 -20.99 12.25 -1.66
CA SER A 194 -20.86 13.67 -1.30
C SER A 194 -22.11 14.47 -1.66
N GLY A 195 -22.23 15.70 -1.14
CA GLY A 195 -23.30 16.63 -1.53
C GLY A 195 -23.34 16.84 -3.06
N ASP A 196 -22.20 17.18 -3.67
CA ASP A 196 -22.06 17.29 -5.12
C ASP A 196 -22.51 16.03 -5.88
N ALA A 197 -22.22 14.82 -5.35
CA ALA A 197 -22.60 13.56 -5.99
C ALA A 197 -24.11 13.28 -5.88
N LEU A 198 -24.79 13.80 -4.86
CA LEU A 198 -26.26 13.76 -4.77
C LEU A 198 -26.92 14.83 -5.66
N VAL A 199 -26.36 16.03 -5.73
CA VAL A 199 -26.76 17.08 -6.68
C VAL A 199 -26.64 16.57 -8.13
N GLU A 200 -25.56 15.84 -8.43
CA GLU A 200 -25.36 15.15 -9.71
C GLU A 200 -26.43 14.09 -9.96
N PHE A 201 -26.75 13.25 -8.97
CA PHE A 201 -27.81 12.23 -9.10
C PHE A 201 -29.17 12.87 -9.38
N ASP A 202 -29.51 13.95 -8.66
CA ASP A 202 -30.78 14.66 -8.84
C ASP A 202 -30.87 15.31 -10.22
N TYR A 203 -29.80 15.97 -10.70
CA TYR A 203 -29.70 16.51 -12.07
C TYR A 203 -29.90 15.41 -13.13
N LEU A 204 -29.23 14.26 -12.99
CA LEU A 204 -29.39 13.15 -13.92
C LEU A 204 -30.80 12.54 -13.87
N CYS A 205 -31.43 12.48 -12.70
CA CYS A 205 -32.82 12.04 -12.54
C CYS A 205 -33.83 13.01 -13.17
N MET A 206 -33.68 14.32 -12.94
CA MET A 206 -34.50 15.38 -13.57
C MET A 206 -34.46 15.29 -15.10
N ASN A 207 -33.27 15.11 -15.67
CA ASN A 207 -33.09 14.99 -17.13
C ASN A 207 -33.65 13.68 -17.73
N ASN A 208 -33.79 12.62 -16.93
CA ASN A 208 -34.38 11.35 -17.40
C ASN A 208 -35.88 11.21 -17.06
N SER A 209 -36.43 11.99 -16.11
CA SER A 209 -37.86 12.00 -15.79
C SER A 209 -38.37 13.36 -15.30
N LYS A 210 -39.29 13.95 -16.08
CA LYS A 210 -40.01 15.19 -15.72
C LYS A 210 -40.89 15.09 -14.47
N SER A 211 -41.10 13.89 -13.92
CA SER A 211 -41.88 13.66 -12.70
C SER A 211 -41.02 13.53 -11.43
N TYR A 212 -39.72 13.79 -11.51
CA TYR A 212 -38.81 13.75 -10.37
C TYR A 212 -38.81 15.08 -9.61
N SER A 213 -38.78 15.05 -8.27
CA SER A 213 -38.79 16.29 -7.46
C SER A 213 -37.44 17.02 -7.57
N ARG A 214 -37.51 18.35 -7.69
CA ARG A 214 -36.34 19.23 -7.74
C ARG A 214 -35.90 19.76 -6.37
N GLU A 215 -36.71 19.61 -5.34
CA GLU A 215 -36.53 20.27 -4.02
C GLU A 215 -35.12 20.13 -3.45
N ALA A 216 -34.52 18.94 -3.55
CA ALA A 216 -33.17 18.69 -3.04
C ALA A 216 -32.06 19.36 -3.87
N PHE A 217 -32.25 19.48 -5.19
CA PHE A 217 -31.33 20.16 -6.10
C PHE A 217 -31.43 21.68 -5.96
N ASP A 218 -32.66 22.21 -5.97
CA ASP A 218 -32.90 23.65 -5.84
C ASP A 218 -32.46 24.16 -4.46
N LYS A 219 -32.68 23.39 -3.38
CA LYS A 219 -32.12 23.68 -2.06
C LYS A 219 -30.59 23.62 -2.04
N ALA A 220 -29.94 22.75 -2.81
CA ALA A 220 -28.47 22.75 -2.91
C ALA A 220 -27.95 24.00 -3.63
N TYR A 221 -28.67 24.50 -4.63
CA TYR A 221 -28.40 25.79 -5.27
C TYR A 221 -28.56 26.96 -4.29
N GLU A 222 -29.64 27.01 -3.50
CA GLU A 222 -29.88 28.04 -2.47
C GLU A 222 -28.79 28.08 -1.39
N ASN A 223 -28.22 26.92 -1.03
CA ASN A 223 -27.05 26.83 -0.14
C ASN A 223 -25.71 27.15 -0.85
N GLY A 224 -25.76 27.68 -2.08
CA GLY A 224 -24.59 28.08 -2.85
C GLY A 224 -23.69 26.91 -3.25
N ASN A 225 -24.21 25.72 -3.57
CA ASN A 225 -23.36 24.61 -4.03
C ASN A 225 -22.82 24.86 -5.45
N THR A 226 -21.48 24.83 -5.62
CA THR A 226 -20.83 25.13 -6.92
C THR A 226 -21.24 24.17 -8.04
N HIS A 227 -21.52 22.90 -7.73
CA HIS A 227 -21.95 21.92 -8.72
C HIS A 227 -23.41 22.11 -9.12
N ALA A 228 -24.27 22.54 -8.21
CA ALA A 228 -25.66 22.92 -8.51
C ALA A 228 -25.72 24.14 -9.44
N ILE A 229 -24.90 25.17 -9.17
CA ILE A 229 -24.78 26.35 -10.06
C ILE A 229 -24.29 25.93 -11.46
N TYR A 230 -23.21 25.13 -11.53
CA TYR A 230 -22.71 24.59 -12.82
C TYR A 230 -23.78 23.79 -13.57
N ARG A 231 -24.53 22.92 -12.89
CA ARG A 231 -25.60 22.14 -13.51
C ARG A 231 -26.82 22.98 -13.91
N ARG A 232 -27.13 24.09 -13.22
CA ARG A 232 -28.13 25.08 -13.68
C ARG A 232 -27.72 25.81 -14.95
N ILE A 233 -26.44 26.22 -15.07
CA ILE A 233 -25.89 26.76 -16.34
C ILE A 233 -26.06 25.72 -17.47
N CYS A 234 -25.83 24.43 -17.18
CA CYS A 234 -26.05 23.33 -18.13
C CYS A 234 -27.53 23.04 -18.45
N MET A 235 -28.48 23.54 -17.66
CA MET A 235 -29.94 23.42 -17.90
C MET A 235 -30.54 24.68 -18.52
N GLU A 236 -29.73 25.68 -18.84
CA GLU A 236 -30.20 26.96 -19.41
C GLU A 236 -31.09 27.74 -18.41
N GLU A 237 -30.90 27.52 -17.11
CA GLU A 237 -31.62 28.19 -16.00
C GLU A 237 -30.90 29.44 -15.47
N ILE A 238 -29.68 29.70 -15.96
CA ILE A 238 -28.86 30.88 -15.64
C ILE A 238 -28.38 31.41 -16.99
N GLU A 239 -28.83 32.62 -17.34
CA GLU A 239 -28.58 33.30 -18.61
C GLU A 239 -28.35 34.79 -18.36
N GLY A 240 -27.84 35.52 -19.35
CA GLY A 240 -27.71 36.98 -19.24
C GLY A 240 -26.59 37.44 -18.29
N GLU A 241 -26.90 38.49 -17.54
CA GLU A 241 -25.95 39.18 -16.63
C GLU A 241 -26.21 38.84 -15.15
N ASP A 242 -26.74 37.65 -14.87
CA ASP A 242 -27.12 37.18 -13.52
C ASP A 242 -25.97 37.39 -12.49
N PRO A 243 -26.22 38.01 -11.33
CA PRO A 243 -25.23 38.16 -10.25
C PRO A 243 -24.55 36.84 -9.81
N ILE A 244 -25.21 35.69 -9.95
CA ILE A 244 -24.61 34.38 -9.60
C ILE A 244 -23.38 34.07 -10.47
N ILE A 245 -23.23 34.68 -11.66
CA ILE A 245 -22.06 34.51 -12.53
C ILE A 245 -20.81 35.10 -11.88
N ASP A 246 -20.94 36.24 -11.19
CA ASP A 246 -19.83 36.87 -10.46
C ASP A 246 -19.42 36.02 -9.24
N GLU A 247 -20.39 35.44 -8.53
CA GLU A 247 -20.15 34.51 -7.41
C GLU A 247 -19.63 33.14 -7.88
N PHE A 248 -20.01 32.69 -9.07
CA PHE A 248 -19.52 31.45 -9.65
C PHE A 248 -18.07 31.59 -10.12
N ALA A 249 -17.73 32.73 -10.72
CA ALA A 249 -16.36 33.06 -11.14
C ALA A 249 -15.40 33.20 -9.95
N SER A 250 -15.83 33.77 -8.82
CA SER A 250 -14.98 33.97 -7.63
C SER A 250 -14.54 32.68 -6.93
N ARG A 251 -15.15 31.53 -7.28
CA ARG A 251 -14.80 30.19 -6.78
C ARG A 251 -13.62 29.55 -7.53
N TYR A 252 -13.01 30.27 -8.46
CA TYR A 252 -11.69 29.96 -9.00
C TYR A 252 -10.61 30.40 -7.98
N PRO A 253 -9.64 29.54 -7.58
CA PRO A 253 -9.25 28.29 -8.22
C PRO A 253 -9.80 26.99 -7.58
N GLU A 254 -10.60 27.08 -6.51
CA GLU A 254 -11.06 25.88 -5.77
C GLU A 254 -11.91 24.92 -6.63
N ALA A 255 -12.62 25.46 -7.63
CA ALA A 255 -13.53 24.72 -8.50
C ALA A 255 -13.16 24.79 -10.00
N ASP A 256 -11.93 25.18 -10.35
CA ASP A 256 -11.35 25.33 -11.71
C ASP A 256 -12.21 24.80 -12.87
N LYS A 257 -12.30 23.48 -13.01
CA LYS A 257 -12.91 22.82 -14.17
C LYS A 257 -14.42 23.06 -14.31
N LYS A 258 -15.14 23.23 -13.19
CA LYS A 258 -16.57 23.56 -13.18
C LYS A 258 -16.76 25.02 -13.58
N VAL A 259 -15.97 25.91 -12.98
CA VAL A 259 -16.02 27.36 -13.25
C VAL A 259 -15.71 27.65 -14.70
N ILE A 260 -14.58 27.14 -15.22
CA ILE A 260 -14.17 27.33 -16.61
C ILE A 260 -15.21 26.77 -17.58
N LYS A 261 -15.63 25.49 -17.46
CA LYS A 261 -16.60 24.90 -18.40
C LYS A 261 -17.98 25.57 -18.33
N GLY A 262 -18.39 26.09 -17.17
CA GLY A 262 -19.63 26.87 -17.03
C GLY A 262 -19.54 28.25 -17.70
N LEU A 263 -18.45 28.99 -17.49
CA LEU A 263 -18.21 30.27 -18.16
C LEU A 263 -18.07 30.09 -19.68
N GLU A 264 -17.37 29.05 -20.14
CA GLU A 264 -17.27 28.68 -21.56
C GLU A 264 -18.64 28.43 -22.20
N LEU A 265 -19.59 27.82 -21.49
CA LEU A 265 -20.95 27.59 -22.00
C LEU A 265 -21.72 28.91 -22.21
N LEU A 266 -21.69 29.82 -21.22
CA LEU A 266 -22.33 31.14 -21.30
C LEU A 266 -21.72 32.00 -22.44
N VAL A 267 -20.40 32.02 -22.55
CA VAL A 267 -19.68 32.75 -23.61
C VAL A 267 -19.96 32.17 -24.99
N LYS A 268 -19.98 30.83 -25.12
CA LYS A 268 -20.22 30.14 -26.41
C LYS A 268 -21.61 30.45 -27.00
N LYS A 269 -22.63 30.63 -26.15
CA LYS A 269 -23.97 31.04 -26.57
C LYS A 269 -24.09 32.54 -26.88
N LYS A 270 -23.17 33.35 -26.32
CA LYS A 270 -23.17 34.83 -26.26
C LYS A 270 -24.18 35.41 -25.26
N ASP A 271 -24.44 34.69 -24.18
CA ASP A 271 -25.47 35.10 -23.21
C ASP A 271 -24.97 36.15 -22.21
N SER A 272 -23.66 36.26 -21.99
CA SER A 272 -23.09 37.02 -20.87
C SER A 272 -21.75 37.67 -21.20
N GLU A 273 -21.68 39.01 -21.15
CA GLU A 273 -20.42 39.74 -21.22
C GLU A 273 -19.63 39.60 -19.91
N LYS A 274 -20.31 39.47 -18.76
CA LYS A 274 -19.67 39.12 -17.48
C LYS A 274 -18.88 37.81 -17.58
N ALA A 275 -19.48 36.77 -18.15
CA ALA A 275 -18.82 35.49 -18.27
C ALA A 275 -17.55 35.59 -19.15
N GLU A 276 -17.60 36.38 -20.23
CA GLU A 276 -16.44 36.65 -21.09
C GLU A 276 -15.34 37.43 -20.35
N LYS A 277 -15.71 38.47 -19.59
CA LYS A 277 -14.78 39.28 -18.79
C LYS A 277 -14.14 38.52 -17.63
N HIS A 278 -14.81 37.51 -17.07
CA HIS A 278 -14.22 36.62 -16.06
C HIS A 278 -13.38 35.50 -16.68
N LEU A 279 -13.84 34.89 -17.78
CA LEU A 279 -13.10 33.84 -18.49
C LEU A 279 -11.78 34.38 -19.05
N THR A 280 -11.78 35.58 -19.64
CA THR A 280 -10.55 36.25 -20.10
C THR A 280 -9.57 36.51 -18.95
N ARG A 281 -10.02 37.06 -17.81
CA ARG A 281 -9.17 37.25 -16.62
C ARG A 281 -8.54 35.94 -16.11
N ILE A 282 -9.30 34.84 -16.13
CA ILE A 282 -8.82 33.52 -15.75
C ILE A 282 -7.78 33.01 -16.76
N GLN A 283 -8.04 33.17 -18.06
CA GLN A 283 -7.10 32.82 -19.13
C GLN A 283 -5.80 33.65 -19.06
N ASP A 284 -5.90 34.97 -18.90
CA ASP A 284 -4.76 35.88 -18.70
C ASP A 284 -3.89 35.42 -17.50
N ALA A 285 -4.50 35.08 -16.37
CA ALA A 285 -3.81 34.59 -15.19
C ALA A 285 -3.10 33.24 -15.42
N ILE A 286 -3.77 32.32 -16.15
CA ILE A 286 -3.20 31.02 -16.53
C ILE A 286 -2.01 31.20 -17.50
N GLU A 287 -2.16 32.02 -18.54
CA GLU A 287 -1.10 32.32 -19.51
C GLU A 287 0.09 33.03 -18.86
N LEU A 288 -0.17 34.01 -17.99
CA LEU A 288 0.86 34.71 -17.23
C LEU A 288 1.65 33.75 -16.33
N LYS A 289 0.96 32.84 -15.63
CA LYS A 289 1.60 31.78 -14.83
C LYS A 289 2.40 30.81 -15.71
N GLN A 290 1.90 30.43 -16.88
CA GLN A 290 2.67 29.62 -17.85
C GLN A 290 3.91 30.37 -18.37
N LYS A 291 3.78 31.66 -18.71
CA LYS A 291 4.89 32.52 -19.16
C LYS A 291 6.00 32.60 -18.13
N ILE A 292 5.67 32.84 -16.86
CA ILE A 292 6.64 32.88 -15.74
C ILE A 292 7.38 31.54 -15.60
N ASN A 293 6.66 30.42 -15.71
CA ASN A 293 7.26 29.08 -15.67
C ASN A 293 8.21 28.81 -16.86
N VAL A 294 7.88 29.29 -18.06
CA VAL A 294 8.77 29.22 -19.23
C VAL A 294 9.99 30.13 -19.07
N LEU A 295 9.83 31.32 -18.50
CA LEU A 295 10.94 32.21 -18.15
C LEU A 295 11.86 31.59 -17.09
N PHE A 296 11.31 30.93 -16.05
CA PHE A 296 12.10 30.19 -15.07
C PHE A 296 12.90 29.05 -15.71
N THR A 297 12.27 28.27 -16.59
CA THR A 297 12.94 27.20 -17.35
C THR A 297 14.09 27.74 -18.22
N ARG A 298 13.90 28.90 -18.86
CA ARG A 298 14.94 29.59 -19.67
C ARG A 298 16.08 30.12 -18.78
N ALA A 299 15.75 30.80 -17.69
CA ALA A 299 16.72 31.32 -16.72
C ALA A 299 17.57 30.19 -16.10
N MET A 300 16.96 29.05 -15.78
CA MET A 300 17.65 27.86 -15.27
C MET A 300 18.60 27.20 -16.29
N ASN A 301 18.55 27.61 -17.55
CA ASN A 301 19.45 27.22 -18.63
C ASN A 301 20.38 28.36 -19.10
N GLY A 302 20.46 29.47 -18.34
CA GLY A 302 21.43 30.55 -18.55
C GLY A 302 20.93 31.79 -19.31
N ASP A 303 19.63 31.89 -19.60
CA ASP A 303 19.06 33.05 -20.30
C ASP A 303 18.97 34.29 -19.40
N SER A 304 19.91 35.22 -19.56
CA SER A 304 20.00 36.48 -18.79
C SER A 304 18.85 37.46 -19.07
N ARG A 305 18.17 37.34 -20.22
CA ARG A 305 16.94 38.11 -20.49
C ARG A 305 15.80 37.56 -19.66
N ALA A 306 15.66 36.23 -19.60
CA ALA A 306 14.64 35.59 -18.77
C ALA A 306 14.83 35.87 -17.26
N VAL A 307 16.07 35.92 -16.76
CA VAL A 307 16.36 36.38 -15.38
C VAL A 307 15.89 37.82 -15.15
N SER A 308 16.12 38.70 -16.14
CA SER A 308 15.74 40.11 -16.08
C SER A 308 14.21 40.31 -16.15
N GLU A 309 13.50 39.53 -16.97
CA GLU A 309 12.03 39.50 -17.05
C GLU A 309 11.40 38.98 -15.74
N LEU A 310 11.94 37.91 -15.13
CA LEU A 310 11.49 37.43 -13.82
C LEU A 310 11.65 38.49 -12.73
N LYS A 311 12.78 39.21 -12.72
CA LYS A 311 13.04 40.31 -11.78
C LYS A 311 12.19 41.58 -12.03
N HIS A 312 11.52 41.66 -13.19
CA HIS A 312 10.47 42.65 -13.43
C HIS A 312 9.12 42.17 -12.86
N TYR A 313 8.72 40.94 -13.19
CA TYR A 313 7.44 40.35 -12.75
C TYR A 313 7.37 40.07 -11.24
N SER A 314 8.51 39.89 -10.56
CA SER A 314 8.56 39.67 -9.10
C SER A 314 7.93 40.77 -8.26
N LYS A 315 7.80 41.99 -8.80
CA LYS A 315 7.11 43.11 -8.14
C LYS A 315 5.59 42.98 -8.10
N GLN A 316 5.03 42.08 -8.90
CA GLN A 316 3.58 41.93 -9.12
C GLN A 316 3.08 40.52 -8.80
N ILE A 317 3.95 39.50 -8.84
CA ILE A 317 3.53 38.09 -8.89
C ILE A 317 4.41 37.24 -7.95
N PRO A 318 3.83 36.59 -6.91
CA PRO A 318 4.58 35.83 -5.92
C PRO A 318 5.46 34.71 -6.51
N GLU A 319 4.98 33.96 -7.51
CA GLU A 319 5.79 32.90 -8.14
C GLU A 319 7.01 33.48 -8.89
N ALA A 320 6.89 34.66 -9.49
CA ALA A 320 8.03 35.33 -10.13
C ALA A 320 9.05 35.85 -9.09
N ALA A 321 8.59 36.29 -7.91
CA ALA A 321 9.46 36.63 -6.79
C ALA A 321 10.20 35.38 -6.27
N PHE A 322 9.47 34.30 -5.99
CA PHE A 322 10.02 33.02 -5.58
C PHE A 322 11.11 32.51 -6.54
N TYR A 323 10.86 32.53 -7.86
CA TYR A 323 11.85 32.14 -8.85
C TYR A 323 13.04 33.10 -8.93
N SER A 324 12.82 34.42 -8.76
CA SER A 324 13.90 35.40 -8.76
C SER A 324 14.80 35.29 -7.52
N GLU A 325 14.25 34.96 -6.35
CA GLU A 325 15.02 34.70 -5.12
C GLU A 325 15.78 33.37 -5.22
N PHE A 326 15.14 32.30 -5.71
CA PHE A 326 15.79 31.00 -5.93
C PHE A 326 17.02 31.12 -6.85
N LEU A 327 16.92 31.91 -7.93
CA LEU A 327 18.03 32.13 -8.85
C LEU A 327 19.20 32.90 -8.21
N ALA A 328 18.95 33.72 -7.18
CA ALA A 328 20.00 34.38 -6.40
C ALA A 328 20.67 33.38 -5.43
N ALA A 329 19.89 32.65 -4.61
CA ALA A 329 20.43 31.62 -3.72
C ALA A 329 21.22 30.55 -4.48
N LYS A 330 20.83 30.24 -5.71
CA LYS A 330 21.57 29.36 -6.63
C LYS A 330 22.91 29.93 -7.11
N ALA A 331 23.04 31.24 -7.26
CA ALA A 331 24.33 31.87 -7.59
C ALA A 331 25.29 31.85 -6.39
N GLU A 332 24.75 31.88 -5.17
CA GLU A 332 25.49 31.78 -3.90
C GLU A 332 25.79 30.32 -3.49
N GLY A 333 25.08 29.34 -4.07
CA GLY A 333 25.23 27.91 -3.84
C GLY A 333 24.21 27.31 -2.86
N ASP A 334 23.50 28.15 -2.11
CA ASP A 334 22.58 27.76 -1.02
C ASP A 334 21.17 27.33 -1.50
N GLN A 335 21.01 27.02 -2.78
CA GLN A 335 19.72 26.67 -3.41
C GLN A 335 18.92 25.55 -2.70
N VAL A 336 19.57 24.66 -1.94
CA VAL A 336 18.89 23.56 -1.23
C VAL A 336 18.31 24.02 0.11
N GLU A 337 19.11 24.72 0.93
CA GLU A 337 18.66 25.18 2.26
C GLU A 337 17.70 26.36 2.14
N TRP A 338 17.92 27.24 1.15
CA TRP A 338 16.93 28.24 0.76
C TRP A 338 15.58 27.59 0.39
N LEU A 339 15.57 26.54 -0.45
CA LEU A 339 14.33 25.83 -0.81
C LEU A 339 13.66 25.17 0.40
N ARG A 340 14.43 24.62 1.34
CA ARG A 340 13.92 24.08 2.62
C ARG A 340 13.24 25.15 3.45
N SER A 341 13.87 26.31 3.62
CA SER A 341 13.29 27.43 4.38
C SER A 341 11.95 27.91 3.81
N LYS A 342 11.79 27.86 2.48
CA LYS A 342 10.57 28.25 1.77
C LYS A 342 9.55 27.11 1.61
N TYR A 343 9.93 25.86 1.85
CA TYR A 343 9.09 24.69 1.62
C TYR A 343 7.75 24.71 2.39
N PRO A 344 7.66 25.13 3.68
CA PRO A 344 6.38 25.23 4.37
C PRO A 344 5.38 26.20 3.71
N GLN A 345 5.87 27.25 3.06
CA GLN A 345 5.05 28.29 2.42
C GLN A 345 4.73 27.97 0.95
N TYR A 346 5.65 27.35 0.22
CA TYR A 346 5.56 27.11 -1.23
C TYR A 346 5.52 25.63 -1.60
N SER A 347 5.07 24.76 -0.70
CA SER A 347 5.10 23.30 -0.84
C SER A 347 4.53 22.80 -2.17
N GLU A 348 3.34 23.24 -2.57
CA GLU A 348 2.70 22.84 -3.84
C GLU A 348 3.53 23.24 -5.06
N LEU A 349 4.01 24.49 -5.10
CA LEU A 349 4.85 25.02 -6.19
C LEU A 349 6.16 24.22 -6.29
N ILE A 350 6.82 23.99 -5.15
CA ILE A 350 8.09 23.28 -5.08
C ILE A 350 7.93 21.80 -5.45
N ILE A 351 6.86 21.13 -4.98
CA ILE A 351 6.56 19.74 -5.33
C ILE A 351 6.25 19.63 -6.83
N ALA A 352 5.43 20.53 -7.39
CA ALA A 352 5.06 20.52 -8.80
C ALA A 352 6.29 20.76 -9.71
N ARG A 353 7.20 21.64 -9.30
CA ARG A 353 8.38 22.06 -10.08
C ARG A 353 9.68 21.34 -9.73
N GLN A 354 9.67 20.34 -8.84
CA GLN A 354 10.87 19.72 -8.27
C GLN A 354 11.96 19.33 -9.28
N GLY A 355 11.56 18.86 -10.48
CA GLY A 355 12.49 18.45 -11.52
C GLY A 355 13.29 19.59 -12.15
N GLU A 356 12.77 20.83 -12.13
CA GLU A 356 13.36 22.01 -12.78
C GLU A 356 14.44 22.68 -11.91
N PHE A 357 14.39 22.53 -10.59
CA PHE A 357 15.40 23.09 -9.67
C PHE A 357 16.79 22.45 -9.80
N LYS A 358 16.93 21.33 -10.51
CA LYS A 358 18.18 20.57 -10.72
C LYS A 358 18.84 20.06 -9.43
N ILE A 359 18.04 19.75 -8.40
CA ILE A 359 18.49 19.21 -7.11
C ILE A 359 18.16 17.71 -6.91
N GLN A 360 17.80 16.97 -7.98
CA GLN A 360 17.18 15.64 -7.88
C GLN A 360 18.06 14.58 -7.18
N ASP A 361 19.39 14.72 -7.25
CA ASP A 361 20.37 13.82 -6.62
C ASP A 361 20.62 14.16 -5.14
N THR A 362 20.07 15.26 -4.62
CA THR A 362 20.17 15.62 -3.19
C THR A 362 19.12 14.89 -2.35
N PRO A 363 19.33 14.69 -1.03
CA PRO A 363 18.36 14.00 -0.17
C PRO A 363 17.00 14.72 -0.16
N PHE A 364 17.01 16.06 -0.12
CA PHE A 364 15.81 16.89 -0.21
C PHE A 364 15.12 16.77 -1.60
N GLY A 365 15.88 16.70 -2.69
CA GLY A 365 15.33 16.43 -4.03
C GLY A 365 14.66 15.06 -4.13
N MET A 366 15.22 14.03 -3.50
CA MET A 366 14.59 12.70 -3.41
C MET A 366 13.29 12.74 -2.57
N PHE A 367 13.27 13.51 -1.48
CA PHE A 367 12.06 13.75 -0.68
C PHE A 367 10.97 14.47 -1.49
N LEU A 368 11.31 15.54 -2.23
CA LEU A 368 10.38 16.25 -3.11
C LEU A 368 9.84 15.35 -4.24
N LYS A 369 10.69 14.47 -4.79
CA LYS A 369 10.28 13.45 -5.75
C LYS A 369 9.29 12.45 -5.13
N ALA A 370 9.51 12.01 -3.89
CA ALA A 370 8.55 11.19 -3.16
C ALA A 370 7.23 11.95 -2.93
N LYS A 371 7.26 13.23 -2.54
CA LYS A 371 6.06 14.06 -2.38
C LYS A 371 5.30 14.30 -3.69
N ASN A 372 5.99 14.40 -4.83
CA ASN A 372 5.37 14.48 -6.16
C ASN A 372 4.67 13.17 -6.56
N LEU A 373 5.19 12.02 -6.12
CA LEU A 373 4.54 10.71 -6.31
C LEU A 373 3.39 10.49 -5.32
N GLU A 374 3.49 11.00 -4.08
CA GLU A 374 2.43 10.96 -3.07
C GLU A 374 1.20 11.77 -3.54
N SER A 375 1.39 12.98 -4.07
CA SER A 375 0.29 13.80 -4.61
C SER A 375 -0.38 13.19 -5.85
N LYS A 376 0.39 12.53 -6.72
CA LYS A 376 -0.12 11.74 -7.86
C LYS A 376 -0.74 10.39 -7.48
N LYS A 377 -0.59 9.96 -6.23
CA LYS A 377 -1.09 8.67 -5.71
C LYS A 377 -0.48 7.49 -6.50
N GLU A 378 0.83 7.59 -6.67
CA GLU A 378 1.78 6.60 -7.21
C GLU A 378 2.63 5.99 -6.07
N GLU A 379 3.50 5.03 -6.36
CA GLU A 379 4.31 4.35 -5.33
C GLU A 379 5.50 5.21 -4.87
N TYR A 380 5.27 6.04 -3.85
CA TYR A 380 6.29 6.96 -3.33
C TYR A 380 7.17 6.38 -2.20
N MET A 381 6.70 5.35 -1.47
CA MET A 381 7.32 4.89 -0.22
C MET A 381 8.77 4.42 -0.40
N SER A 382 9.07 3.73 -1.49
CA SER A 382 10.45 3.32 -1.83
C SER A 382 11.37 4.53 -2.05
N VAL A 383 10.87 5.58 -2.70
CA VAL A 383 11.60 6.84 -2.91
C VAL A 383 11.79 7.60 -1.59
N MET A 384 10.77 7.63 -0.73
CA MET A 384 10.86 8.25 0.61
C MET A 384 11.89 7.55 1.50
N MET A 385 11.90 6.21 1.52
CA MET A 385 12.90 5.41 2.25
C MET A 385 14.32 5.61 1.70
N ASN A 386 14.48 5.87 0.40
CA ASN A 386 15.80 6.19 -0.18
C ASN A 386 16.24 7.63 0.13
N ALA A 387 15.31 8.60 0.17
CA ALA A 387 15.59 9.97 0.62
C ALA A 387 16.06 10.00 2.08
N ALA A 388 15.41 9.24 2.96
CA ALA A 388 15.81 9.07 4.36
C ALA A 388 17.22 8.47 4.48
N LYS A 389 17.52 7.37 3.77
CA LYS A 389 18.86 6.75 3.71
C LYS A 389 19.96 7.67 3.16
N ALA A 390 19.58 8.68 2.36
CA ALA A 390 20.48 9.70 1.84
C ALA A 390 20.73 10.86 2.83
N GLY A 391 20.00 10.93 3.95
CA GLY A 391 20.14 11.99 4.96
C GLY A 391 19.11 13.13 4.84
N SER A 392 17.89 12.85 4.38
CA SER A 392 16.77 13.81 4.42
C SER A 392 16.07 13.74 5.79
N PRO A 393 16.21 14.74 6.68
CA PRO A 393 15.46 14.80 7.94
C PRO A 393 13.94 14.90 7.70
N GLU A 394 13.53 15.50 6.59
CA GLU A 394 12.12 15.63 6.17
C GLU A 394 11.51 14.26 5.84
N ALA A 395 12.29 13.38 5.20
CA ALA A 395 11.90 11.99 4.97
C ALA A 395 11.92 11.16 6.25
N MET A 396 12.85 11.42 7.18
CA MET A 396 12.87 10.74 8.49
C MET A 396 11.64 11.08 9.33
N ASP A 397 11.23 12.35 9.39
CA ASP A 397 10.02 12.81 10.09
C ASP A 397 8.72 12.28 9.46
N GLU A 398 8.64 12.17 8.12
CA GLU A 398 7.53 11.51 7.42
C GLU A 398 7.46 10.00 7.68
N LEU A 399 8.61 9.34 7.88
CA LEU A 399 8.69 7.90 8.11
C LEU A 399 8.47 7.52 9.58
N SER A 400 8.93 8.32 10.56
CA SER A 400 8.69 8.07 11.98
C SER A 400 7.18 8.01 12.29
N LYS A 401 6.40 8.92 11.70
CA LYS A 401 4.92 8.96 11.73
C LYS A 401 4.26 7.74 11.09
N LYS A 402 5.01 6.91 10.35
CA LYS A 402 4.55 5.73 9.59
C LYS A 402 5.17 4.42 10.08
N MET A 403 5.75 4.42 11.29
CA MET A 403 6.36 3.24 11.96
C MET A 403 5.41 2.06 12.24
N PHE A 404 4.09 2.21 12.04
CA PHE A 404 3.17 1.07 12.02
C PHE A 404 3.45 0.07 10.89
N ARG A 405 4.27 0.44 9.88
CA ARG A 405 4.70 -0.44 8.80
C ARG A 405 6.04 -1.11 9.09
N ASN A 406 6.13 -2.41 8.83
CA ASN A 406 7.35 -3.17 9.09
C ASN A 406 8.52 -2.80 8.16
N ASP A 407 8.25 -2.42 6.91
CA ASP A 407 9.28 -1.96 5.96
C ASP A 407 9.89 -0.63 6.38
N VAL A 408 9.07 0.29 6.89
CA VAL A 408 9.51 1.58 7.45
C VAL A 408 10.39 1.37 8.68
N ARG A 409 9.99 0.51 9.64
CA ARG A 409 10.83 0.18 10.80
C ARG A 409 12.18 -0.40 10.37
N LYS A 410 12.20 -1.37 9.44
CA LYS A 410 13.45 -1.94 8.91
C LYS A 410 14.31 -0.92 8.15
N CYS A 411 13.71 0.11 7.54
CA CYS A 411 14.43 1.23 6.94
C CYS A 411 15.07 2.14 8.00
N LEU A 412 14.31 2.55 9.01
CA LEU A 412 14.79 3.44 10.08
C LEU A 412 15.88 2.76 10.93
N ALA A 413 15.70 1.50 11.33
CA ALA A 413 16.71 0.73 12.06
C ALA A 413 18.03 0.60 11.29
N ALA A 414 17.99 0.49 9.95
CA ALA A 414 19.19 0.46 9.11
C ALA A 414 19.93 1.82 9.04
N ILE A 415 19.23 2.93 9.30
CA ILE A 415 19.81 4.28 9.35
C ILE A 415 20.44 4.50 10.73
N TYR A 416 19.70 4.27 11.81
CA TYR A 416 20.20 4.43 13.18
C TYR A 416 21.37 3.49 13.50
N LEU A 417 21.39 2.27 12.95
CA LEU A 417 22.54 1.36 13.02
C LEU A 417 23.81 1.96 12.38
N LYS A 418 23.67 2.64 11.23
CA LYS A 418 24.78 3.30 10.52
C LYS A 418 25.24 4.57 11.26
N GLU A 419 24.34 5.25 11.93
CA GLU A 419 24.59 6.45 12.75
C GLU A 419 25.10 6.11 14.16
N ASN A 420 25.11 4.83 14.53
CA ASN A 420 25.43 4.32 15.87
C ASN A 420 24.52 4.92 16.98
N ASP A 421 23.25 5.17 16.65
CA ASP A 421 22.24 5.71 17.58
C ASP A 421 21.43 4.58 18.24
N LEU A 422 21.84 4.19 19.44
CA LEU A 422 21.16 3.17 20.24
C LEU A 422 19.73 3.56 20.65
N GLN A 423 19.49 4.84 20.94
CA GLN A 423 18.21 5.30 21.50
C GLN A 423 17.10 5.19 20.45
N ASN A 424 17.34 5.71 19.25
CA ASN A 424 16.37 5.59 18.16
C ASN A 424 16.25 4.15 17.63
N LEU A 425 17.33 3.36 17.67
CA LEU A 425 17.28 1.93 17.35
C LEU A 425 16.34 1.16 18.28
N ILE A 426 16.41 1.46 19.59
CA ILE A 426 15.52 0.87 20.61
C ILE A 426 14.08 1.37 20.47
N ILE A 427 13.83 2.64 20.13
CA ILE A 427 12.48 3.15 19.83
C ILE A 427 11.86 2.37 18.64
N VAL A 428 12.64 2.07 17.61
CA VAL A 428 12.18 1.25 16.47
C VAL A 428 11.89 -0.20 16.85
N TYR A 429 12.71 -0.80 17.74
CA TYR A 429 12.44 -2.13 18.30
C TYR A 429 11.15 -2.15 19.13
N GLN A 430 10.99 -1.20 20.05
CA GLN A 430 9.82 -1.06 20.93
C GLN A 430 8.52 -0.80 20.16
N ALA A 431 8.58 -0.19 18.98
CA ALA A 431 7.47 -0.05 18.04
C ALA A 431 7.04 -1.37 17.35
N GLY A 432 7.50 -2.52 17.85
CA GLY A 432 7.10 -3.87 17.42
C GLY A 432 7.89 -4.40 16.22
N LEU A 433 9.14 -3.99 16.04
CA LEU A 433 10.03 -4.65 15.08
C LEU A 433 10.49 -5.97 15.72
N ASP A 434 9.75 -7.06 15.43
CA ASP A 434 9.81 -8.37 16.12
C ASP A 434 11.13 -9.16 15.96
N ASP A 435 12.20 -8.51 15.50
CA ASP A 435 13.43 -9.11 15.01
C ASP A 435 14.63 -8.35 15.60
N MET A 436 15.33 -8.99 16.56
CA MET A 436 16.47 -8.41 17.28
C MET A 436 17.72 -8.20 16.40
N TYR A 437 17.72 -8.66 15.14
CA TYR A 437 18.83 -8.54 14.19
C TYR A 437 19.55 -7.18 14.21
N TYR A 438 18.81 -6.07 14.31
CA TYR A 438 19.44 -4.74 14.29
C TYR A 438 20.15 -4.37 15.59
N LEU A 439 19.69 -4.86 16.74
CA LEU A 439 20.37 -4.71 18.03
C LEU A 439 21.61 -5.63 18.08
N ASP A 440 21.48 -6.87 17.60
CA ASP A 440 22.61 -7.80 17.42
C ASP A 440 23.71 -7.19 16.53
N GLN A 441 23.33 -6.60 15.39
CA GLN A 441 24.27 -5.92 14.49
C GLN A 441 24.86 -4.63 15.05
N TYR A 442 24.15 -3.94 15.97
CA TYR A 442 24.71 -2.80 16.69
C TYR A 442 25.78 -3.23 17.70
N CYS A 443 25.61 -4.38 18.33
CA CYS A 443 26.54 -4.95 19.30
C CYS A 443 27.78 -5.58 18.64
N GLY A 444 27.56 -6.49 17.69
CA GLY A 444 28.59 -7.47 17.34
C GLY A 444 29.02 -8.25 18.58
N ASP A 445 30.33 -8.44 18.75
CA ASP A 445 30.93 -9.13 19.90
C ASP A 445 31.35 -8.16 21.04
N ASP A 446 30.90 -6.89 21.01
CA ASP A 446 31.28 -5.86 21.99
C ASP A 446 30.49 -6.02 23.30
N ARG A 447 31.17 -6.55 24.33
CA ARG A 447 30.63 -6.72 25.70
C ARG A 447 29.92 -5.46 26.22
N GLN A 448 30.47 -4.28 26.00
CA GLN A 448 29.92 -3.05 26.60
C GLN A 448 28.59 -2.70 25.93
N ARG A 449 28.52 -2.80 24.60
CA ARG A 449 27.27 -2.55 23.85
C ARG A 449 26.15 -3.51 24.25
N ILE A 450 26.46 -4.79 24.45
CA ILE A 450 25.48 -5.81 24.86
C ILE A 450 24.89 -5.47 26.23
N ILE A 451 25.74 -5.07 27.18
CA ILE A 451 25.35 -4.65 28.53
C ILE A 451 24.49 -3.37 28.48
N ASP A 452 24.87 -2.39 27.67
CA ASP A 452 24.17 -1.10 27.57
C ASP A 452 22.83 -1.22 26.83
N VAL A 453 22.75 -2.02 25.76
CA VAL A 453 21.47 -2.39 25.12
C VAL A 453 20.55 -3.10 26.12
N GLY A 454 21.10 -4.00 26.94
CA GLY A 454 20.37 -4.63 28.04
C GLY A 454 19.74 -3.60 28.99
N LYS A 455 20.55 -2.65 29.48
CA LYS A 455 20.13 -1.56 30.39
C LYS A 455 19.04 -0.68 29.78
N GLU A 456 19.16 -0.31 28.52
CA GLU A 456 18.16 0.51 27.83
C GLU A 456 16.84 -0.26 27.56
N LEU A 457 16.89 -1.58 27.35
CA LEU A 457 15.70 -2.44 27.32
C LEU A 457 15.07 -2.63 28.72
N GLY A 458 15.92 -2.73 29.75
CA GLY A 458 15.54 -2.90 31.16
C GLY A 458 14.68 -1.77 31.72
N LYS A 459 14.96 -0.53 31.29
CA LYS A 459 14.16 0.68 31.63
C LYS A 459 12.65 0.54 31.36
N GLN A 460 12.24 -0.29 30.40
CA GLN A 460 10.82 -0.59 30.17
C GLN A 460 10.34 -1.80 30.98
N SER A 461 11.18 -2.82 31.11
CA SER A 461 10.92 -4.01 31.91
C SER A 461 12.22 -4.79 32.06
N VAL A 462 12.62 -5.02 33.31
CA VAL A 462 13.70 -5.93 33.70
C VAL A 462 13.59 -7.29 33.00
N GLY A 463 12.37 -7.72 32.72
CA GLY A 463 12.11 -8.97 31.99
C GLY A 463 12.61 -9.00 30.55
N LYS A 464 12.76 -7.86 29.86
CA LYS A 464 13.35 -7.80 28.49
C LYS A 464 14.88 -7.88 28.53
N GLU A 465 15.46 -7.29 29.56
CA GLU A 465 16.90 -7.24 29.81
C GLU A 465 17.46 -8.61 30.23
N ILE A 466 16.72 -9.32 31.09
CA ILE A 466 16.99 -10.73 31.42
C ILE A 466 16.93 -11.60 30.15
N ASP A 467 15.87 -11.46 29.34
CA ASP A 467 15.74 -12.23 28.09
C ASP A 467 16.90 -11.92 27.10
N TRP A 468 17.32 -10.66 27.01
CA TRP A 468 18.41 -10.20 26.16
C TRP A 468 19.79 -10.74 26.57
N LEU A 469 20.15 -10.63 27.86
CA LEU A 469 21.42 -11.16 28.38
C LEU A 469 21.46 -12.68 28.26
N LYS A 470 20.33 -13.36 28.51
CA LYS A 470 20.24 -14.81 28.35
C LYS A 470 20.42 -15.25 26.89
N ASP A 471 19.79 -14.58 25.93
CA ASP A 471 19.96 -14.89 24.50
C ASP A 471 21.43 -14.74 24.06
N HIS A 472 22.18 -13.78 24.63
CA HIS A 472 23.62 -13.62 24.37
C HIS A 472 24.48 -14.71 25.06
N TYR A 473 24.10 -15.17 26.25
CA TYR A 473 24.70 -16.38 26.84
C TYR A 473 24.43 -17.63 25.97
N ASP A 474 23.19 -17.82 25.49
CA ASP A 474 22.81 -18.94 24.61
C ASP A 474 23.53 -18.87 23.23
N LYS A 475 23.97 -17.67 22.79
CA LYS A 475 24.87 -17.43 21.65
C LYS A 475 26.35 -17.77 21.95
N GLY A 476 26.72 -18.05 23.20
CA GLY A 476 28.08 -18.42 23.63
C GLY A 476 28.90 -17.30 24.28
N MET A 477 28.26 -16.24 24.81
CA MET A 477 28.93 -15.12 25.45
C MET A 477 28.93 -15.28 26.98
N ASP A 478 29.93 -16.02 27.50
CA ASP A 478 29.98 -16.43 28.92
C ASP A 478 29.85 -15.27 29.92
N PHE A 479 30.36 -14.08 29.62
CA PHE A 479 30.27 -12.91 30.52
C PHE A 479 28.82 -12.48 30.83
N CYS A 480 27.85 -12.85 29.98
CA CYS A 480 26.44 -12.59 30.25
C CYS A 480 25.91 -13.41 31.43
N LYS A 481 26.55 -14.54 31.79
CA LYS A 481 26.25 -15.28 33.01
C LYS A 481 26.68 -14.51 34.25
N ASP A 482 27.90 -13.99 34.27
CA ASP A 482 28.42 -13.19 35.38
C ASP A 482 27.55 -11.95 35.62
N GLU A 483 27.17 -11.26 34.54
CA GLU A 483 26.30 -10.07 34.56
C GLU A 483 24.90 -10.39 35.14
N LEU A 484 24.30 -11.54 34.78
CA LEU A 484 23.02 -11.99 35.34
C LEU A 484 23.13 -12.34 36.84
N ILE A 485 24.21 -13.02 37.25
CA ILE A 485 24.48 -13.38 38.67
C ILE A 485 24.78 -12.13 39.52
N GLU A 486 25.47 -11.14 38.96
CA GLU A 486 25.73 -9.88 39.66
C GLU A 486 24.43 -9.11 39.91
N ARG A 487 23.60 -8.96 38.87
CA ARG A 487 22.31 -8.27 38.95
C ARG A 487 21.29 -8.97 39.84
N SER A 488 21.31 -10.31 39.93
CA SER A 488 20.37 -11.04 40.80
C SER A 488 20.53 -10.78 42.30
N LYS A 489 21.58 -10.05 42.71
CA LYS A 489 21.83 -9.63 44.11
C LYS A 489 21.12 -8.34 44.49
N ASP A 490 20.62 -7.58 43.52
CA ASP A 490 19.87 -6.33 43.70
C ASP A 490 18.36 -6.63 43.76
N GLU A 491 17.67 -6.06 44.75
CA GLU A 491 16.23 -6.21 44.96
C GLU A 491 15.41 -5.80 43.73
N PHE A 492 15.91 -4.86 42.90
CA PHE A 492 15.26 -4.46 41.65
C PHE A 492 15.11 -5.60 40.63
N TYR A 493 15.97 -6.63 40.70
CA TYR A 493 15.94 -7.79 39.81
C TYR A 493 15.23 -9.02 40.42
N GLN A 494 14.62 -8.89 41.61
CA GLN A 494 13.81 -9.92 42.23
C GLN A 494 12.53 -10.17 41.42
N ASN A 495 12.62 -11.10 40.47
CA ASN A 495 11.52 -11.51 39.62
C ASN A 495 11.58 -13.01 39.28
N LYS A 496 10.41 -13.64 39.12
CA LYS A 496 10.26 -15.02 38.62
C LYS A 496 11.09 -15.33 37.37
N LYS A 497 11.20 -14.36 36.45
CA LYS A 497 12.04 -14.46 35.24
C LYS A 497 13.52 -14.62 35.54
N MET A 498 14.05 -13.90 36.54
CA MET A 498 15.47 -13.99 36.91
C MET A 498 15.79 -15.37 37.48
N ILE A 499 14.93 -15.94 38.34
CA ILE A 499 15.10 -17.32 38.84
C ILE A 499 15.17 -18.33 37.68
N TYR A 500 14.30 -18.20 36.68
CA TYR A 500 14.33 -19.10 35.51
C TYR A 500 15.56 -18.88 34.63
N ALA A 501 16.03 -17.64 34.46
CA ALA A 501 17.27 -17.36 33.73
C ALA A 501 18.50 -17.95 34.44
N LEU A 502 18.62 -17.75 35.77
CA LEU A 502 19.71 -18.32 36.58
C LEU A 502 19.77 -19.86 36.50
N HIS A 503 18.61 -20.53 36.50
CA HIS A 503 18.54 -21.99 36.28
C HIS A 503 18.95 -22.37 34.85
N ASP A 504 18.41 -21.68 33.84
CA ASP A 504 18.69 -22.01 32.43
C ASP A 504 20.17 -21.77 32.05
N ILE A 505 20.89 -20.85 32.72
CA ILE A 505 22.35 -20.65 32.57
C ILE A 505 23.19 -21.53 33.52
N GLY A 506 22.58 -22.41 34.31
CA GLY A 506 23.25 -23.30 35.25
C GLY A 506 23.95 -22.58 36.40
N SER A 507 23.27 -21.64 37.04
CA SER A 507 23.62 -21.06 38.36
C SER A 507 22.54 -21.44 39.38
N ASP A 508 22.30 -22.75 39.50
CA ASP A 508 21.20 -23.33 40.29
C ASP A 508 21.26 -22.94 41.77
N MET A 509 22.46 -22.80 42.33
CA MET A 509 22.71 -22.27 43.67
C MET A 509 22.18 -20.84 43.86
N ASP A 510 22.39 -19.95 42.88
CA ASP A 510 21.93 -18.56 42.96
C ASP A 510 20.44 -18.44 42.62
N ALA A 511 19.93 -19.31 41.73
CA ALA A 511 18.51 -19.47 41.49
C ALA A 511 17.74 -19.92 42.75
N ALA A 512 18.34 -20.78 43.58
CA ALA A 512 17.79 -21.20 44.87
C ALA A 512 17.85 -20.07 45.92
N LYS A 513 18.98 -19.35 46.05
CA LYS A 513 19.06 -18.16 46.93
C LYS A 513 18.02 -17.11 46.57
N LEU A 514 17.87 -16.80 45.27
CA LEU A 514 16.89 -15.82 44.79
C LEU A 514 15.44 -16.30 44.94
N TYR A 515 15.21 -17.61 44.93
CA TYR A 515 13.92 -18.20 45.28
C TYR A 515 13.55 -17.89 46.74
N PHE A 516 14.45 -18.18 47.68
CA PHE A 516 14.21 -17.94 49.11
C PHE A 516 14.17 -16.45 49.48
N ALA A 517 14.98 -15.61 48.82
CA ALA A 517 14.94 -14.15 48.99
C ALA A 517 13.59 -13.51 48.60
N MET A 518 12.74 -14.22 47.84
CA MET A 518 11.38 -13.79 47.47
C MET A 518 10.27 -14.60 48.17
N GLU A 519 10.56 -15.31 49.27
CA GLU A 519 9.50 -16.03 49.99
C GLU A 519 8.36 -15.11 50.47
N GLY A 520 7.13 -15.62 50.37
CA GLY A 520 5.90 -14.84 50.57
C GLY A 520 5.43 -14.03 49.36
N ASN A 521 6.27 -13.78 48.34
CA ASN A 521 5.81 -13.12 47.11
C ASN A 521 4.99 -14.11 46.23
N PRO A 522 3.73 -13.82 45.89
CA PRO A 522 2.90 -14.73 45.09
C PRO A 522 3.39 -14.95 43.65
N GLU A 523 4.35 -14.15 43.16
CA GLU A 523 4.91 -14.30 41.81
C GLU A 523 6.04 -15.35 41.71
N ILE A 524 6.53 -15.95 42.79
CA ILE A 524 7.63 -16.95 42.74
C ILE A 524 7.23 -18.25 42.00
N PRO A 525 8.19 -19.08 41.55
CA PRO A 525 7.89 -20.43 41.07
C PRO A 525 7.16 -21.26 42.14
N SER A 526 6.39 -22.29 41.75
CA SER A 526 5.83 -23.23 42.74
C SER A 526 6.96 -23.94 43.50
N VAL A 527 6.77 -24.25 44.79
CA VAL A 527 7.73 -24.97 45.63
C VAL A 527 8.24 -26.28 44.97
N LYS A 528 7.38 -27.02 44.25
CA LYS A 528 7.78 -28.21 43.45
C LYS A 528 8.71 -27.91 42.26
N TRP A 529 9.02 -26.65 41.96
CA TRP A 529 10.05 -26.25 40.99
C TRP A 529 11.47 -26.39 41.55
N LEU A 530 11.68 -26.28 42.87
CA LEU A 530 13.00 -26.45 43.51
C LEU A 530 13.64 -27.81 43.17
N LYS A 531 12.81 -28.85 42.95
CA LYS A 531 13.23 -30.17 42.44
C LYS A 531 14.02 -30.13 41.10
N LYS A 532 14.04 -29.00 40.39
CA LYS A 532 14.83 -28.81 39.17
C LYS A 532 16.25 -28.27 39.41
N VAL A 533 16.41 -27.33 40.35
CA VAL A 533 17.71 -26.71 40.68
C VAL A 533 18.52 -27.59 41.63
N CYS A 534 17.84 -28.45 42.42
CA CYS A 534 18.48 -29.47 43.23
C CYS A 534 18.96 -30.68 42.39
N GLY A 535 19.64 -30.41 41.27
CA GLY A 535 20.33 -31.39 40.43
C GLY A 535 21.74 -31.72 40.92
N GLU A 536 22.38 -30.78 41.63
CA GLU A 536 23.62 -30.96 42.37
C GLU A 536 23.32 -31.12 43.87
N ASP A 537 24.06 -32.00 44.56
CA ASP A 537 23.78 -32.31 45.96
C ASP A 537 24.03 -31.11 46.90
N ASP A 538 25.02 -30.25 46.62
CA ASP A 538 25.32 -29.01 47.35
C ASP A 538 24.11 -28.04 47.37
N VAL A 539 23.44 -27.86 46.22
CA VAL A 539 22.23 -27.01 46.10
C VAL A 539 21.06 -27.63 46.85
N LYS A 540 20.95 -28.96 46.84
CA LYS A 540 19.92 -29.73 47.54
C LYS A 540 20.12 -29.73 49.06
N GLU A 541 21.37 -29.69 49.53
CA GLU A 541 21.72 -29.54 50.94
C GLU A 541 21.42 -28.12 51.44
N PHE A 542 21.79 -27.09 50.67
CA PHE A 542 21.37 -25.70 50.95
C PHE A 542 19.85 -25.56 51.05
N VAL A 543 19.10 -26.14 50.09
CA VAL A 543 17.62 -26.16 50.13
C VAL A 543 17.09 -26.95 51.34
N ARG A 544 17.76 -28.03 51.78
CA ARG A 544 17.37 -28.74 53.01
C ARG A 544 17.58 -27.86 54.24
N GLN A 545 18.77 -27.26 54.39
CA GLN A 545 19.12 -26.45 55.54
C GLN A 545 18.13 -25.30 55.76
N HIS A 546 17.69 -24.62 54.69
CA HIS A 546 16.68 -23.56 54.78
C HIS A 546 15.33 -24.07 55.36
N TYR A 547 14.88 -25.26 54.94
CA TYR A 547 13.66 -25.88 55.49
C TYR A 547 13.85 -26.47 56.90
N GLU A 548 15.04 -26.92 57.26
CA GLU A 548 15.39 -27.33 58.63
C GLU A 548 15.39 -26.12 59.59
N GLU A 549 15.98 -24.99 59.18
CA GLU A 549 15.99 -23.74 59.94
C GLU A 549 14.60 -23.10 60.06
N ALA A 550 13.76 -23.22 59.01
CA ALA A 550 12.36 -22.80 59.04
C ALA A 550 11.44 -23.77 59.82
N GLY A 551 11.89 -24.99 60.10
CA GLY A 551 11.10 -26.04 60.77
C GLY A 551 10.03 -26.71 59.90
N ASP A 552 10.06 -26.53 58.57
CA ASP A 552 9.07 -27.07 57.62
C ASP A 552 9.68 -28.17 56.73
N MET A 553 10.08 -29.26 57.38
CA MET A 553 10.60 -30.44 56.69
C MET A 553 9.51 -31.25 55.96
N GLU A 554 8.23 -31.10 56.33
CA GLU A 554 7.12 -31.68 55.56
C GLU A 554 7.06 -31.11 54.14
N THR A 555 7.23 -29.78 53.99
CA THR A 555 7.34 -29.16 52.67
C THR A 555 8.58 -29.63 51.91
N PHE A 556 9.76 -29.70 52.54
CA PHE A 556 10.97 -30.23 51.91
C PHE A 556 10.78 -31.66 51.37
N GLU A 557 10.27 -32.57 52.21
CA GLU A 557 9.97 -33.94 51.79
C GLU A 557 8.95 -33.97 50.65
N SER A 558 7.92 -33.11 50.67
CA SER A 558 6.93 -33.03 49.59
C SER A 558 7.50 -32.61 48.21
N ILE A 559 8.63 -31.90 48.17
CA ILE A 559 9.34 -31.55 46.94
C ILE A 559 9.99 -32.80 46.36
N PHE A 560 10.69 -33.57 47.20
CA PHE A 560 11.52 -34.69 46.74
C PHE A 560 10.78 -36.03 46.67
N ALA A 561 9.66 -36.17 47.38
CA ALA A 561 8.72 -37.29 47.28
C ALA A 561 8.48 -37.75 45.84
N ASP A 562 8.48 -39.07 45.65
CA ASP A 562 8.25 -39.66 44.33
C ASP A 562 6.75 -39.76 44.06
N ASP A 563 6.22 -38.75 43.37
CA ASP A 563 4.82 -38.65 42.92
C ASP A 563 4.39 -39.81 41.98
N GLY A 564 5.27 -40.79 41.70
CA GLY A 564 5.03 -41.91 40.79
C GLY A 564 4.95 -41.53 39.31
N TYR A 565 5.22 -40.26 39.00
CA TYR A 565 5.00 -39.67 37.67
C TYR A 565 6.29 -39.64 36.83
N GLU A 566 6.81 -40.83 36.51
CA GLU A 566 7.98 -40.99 35.64
C GLU A 566 7.85 -40.17 34.35
N ARG A 567 8.71 -39.16 34.20
CA ARG A 567 8.91 -38.49 32.91
C ARG A 567 9.60 -39.45 31.95
N ARG A 568 8.81 -40.14 31.12
CA ARG A 568 9.31 -40.92 29.97
C ARG A 568 10.46 -40.17 29.30
N PRO A 569 11.67 -40.76 29.20
CA PRO A 569 12.86 -40.01 28.80
C PRO A 569 12.70 -39.48 27.37
N LYS A 570 12.99 -38.18 27.17
CA LYS A 570 13.18 -37.61 25.84
C LYS A 570 14.28 -38.40 25.14
N LYS A 571 13.95 -39.14 24.07
CA LYS A 571 14.96 -39.85 23.26
C LYS A 571 15.97 -38.84 22.70
N LYS A 572 17.19 -38.81 23.26
CA LYS A 572 18.35 -38.21 22.61
C LYS A 572 18.53 -38.90 21.26
N GLN A 573 18.33 -38.18 20.15
CA GLN A 573 18.72 -38.67 18.83
C GLN A 573 20.24 -38.59 18.69
N GLY A 574 20.95 -39.57 19.27
CA GLY A 574 22.38 -39.73 19.06
C GLY A 574 22.67 -40.08 17.60
N PHE A 575 23.63 -39.39 16.99
CA PHE A 575 24.09 -39.65 15.62
C PHE A 575 24.90 -40.95 15.52
N GLY A 576 24.20 -42.08 15.53
CA GLY A 576 24.80 -43.41 15.41
C GLY A 576 25.30 -43.70 13.99
N LYS A 577 26.63 -43.63 13.78
CA LYS A 577 27.29 -44.16 12.58
C LYS A 577 27.00 -45.67 12.45
N LYS A 578 26.49 -46.13 11.30
CA LYS A 578 26.34 -47.56 11.01
C LYS A 578 27.57 -48.10 10.25
N PRO A 579 28.12 -49.28 10.64
CA PRO A 579 29.17 -49.96 9.88
C PRO A 579 28.63 -50.75 8.66
N TYR A 580 29.54 -51.31 7.86
CA TYR A 580 29.31 -51.93 6.54
C TYR A 580 29.03 -53.45 6.58
N GLY A 581 28.32 -53.95 5.54
CA GLY A 581 28.11 -55.38 5.25
C GLY A 581 26.98 -56.03 6.07
N ARG A 582 26.38 -57.17 5.70
CA ARG A 582 26.44 -58.08 4.53
C ARG A 582 25.00 -58.67 4.35
N GLN A 583 24.54 -59.26 3.24
CA GLN A 583 25.09 -59.60 1.91
C GLN A 583 23.95 -59.66 0.87
N ARG A 584 24.18 -60.18 -0.35
CA ARG A 584 23.11 -60.62 -1.29
C ARG A 584 22.62 -62.04 -0.95
N ARG A 585 21.32 -62.27 -1.11
CA ARG A 585 20.77 -63.35 -1.95
C ARG A 585 19.39 -62.96 -2.46
#